data_AF-W4QKX8-F1
#
_entry.id   AF-W4QKX8-F1
#
_cell.length_a   1.000
_cell.length_b   1.000
_cell.length_c   1.000
_cell.angle_alpha   90.00
_cell.angle_beta   90.00
_cell.angle_gamma   90.00
#
_symmetry.space_group_name_H-M   'P 1'
#
loop_
_entity.id
_entity.type
_entity.pdbx_description
1 polymer ?
#
loop_
_entity_poly.entity_id
_entity_poly.type
_entity_poly.pdbx_seq_one_letter_code
_entity_poly.pdbx_strand_id
1 'polypeptide(L)'
;MDFNVEVELIEDRALHIFGTTNLFNHASLLINVRKQSGQLCGSNKASVMAGHFDFGIFNFKGNGYVAGLYFIEMSLSLPSIQPKLFQNKAGIEYENLKGPYVDRTVPMVKYRKEISVE
;
A
#
# COMPACT_ATOMS: atom_id res chain seq x y z
N MET A 1 7.04 12.70 -2.24
CA MET A 1 5.98 11.69 -2.14
C MET A 1 6.40 10.85 -0.98
N ASP A 2 5.56 10.87 0.04
CA ASP A 2 5.89 10.40 1.37
C ASP A 2 4.76 9.51 1.83
N PHE A 3 5.12 8.45 2.55
CA PHE A 3 4.17 7.51 3.15
C PHE A 3 4.52 7.36 4.61
N ASN A 4 3.52 7.57 5.47
CA ASN A 4 3.54 7.12 6.84
C ASN A 4 2.57 5.95 6.93
N VAL A 5 3.09 4.73 7.11
CA VAL A 5 2.29 3.49 7.14
C VAL A 5 2.25 2.95 8.55
N GLU A 6 1.05 2.84 9.07
CA GLU A 6 0.72 2.28 10.37
C GLU A 6 0.16 0.87 10.19
N VAL A 7 0.52 0.00 11.13
CA VAL A 7 0.15 -1.41 11.11
C VAL A 7 -0.20 -1.78 12.53
N GLU A 8 -1.46 -2.11 12.76
CA GLU A 8 -1.96 -2.54 14.05
C GLU A 8 -2.25 -4.05 14.00
N LEU A 9 -1.65 -4.78 14.94
CA LEU A 9 -2.04 -6.16 15.21
C LEU A 9 -3.28 -6.12 16.09
N ILE A 10 -4.39 -6.63 15.56
CA ILE A 10 -5.67 -6.67 16.28
C ILE A 10 -5.96 -8.10 16.74
N GLU A 11 -7.14 -8.31 17.33
CA GLU A 11 -7.60 -9.63 17.78
C GLU A 11 -7.46 -10.70 16.68
N ASP A 12 -7.30 -11.95 17.11
CA ASP A 12 -7.07 -13.10 16.24
C ASP A 12 -5.86 -12.99 15.31
N ARG A 13 -4.86 -12.14 15.62
CA ARG A 13 -3.68 -11.91 14.76
C ARG A 13 -4.03 -11.43 13.35
N ALA A 14 -5.09 -10.65 13.23
CA ALA A 14 -5.37 -9.89 12.02
C ALA A 14 -4.56 -8.58 12.01
N LEU A 15 -4.34 -8.02 10.83
CA LEU A 15 -3.57 -6.79 10.64
C LEU A 15 -4.49 -5.70 10.10
N HIS A 16 -4.62 -4.57 10.78
CA HIS A 16 -5.20 -3.36 10.21
C HIS A 16 -4.08 -2.49 9.66
N ILE A 17 -4.15 -2.13 8.38
CA ILE A 17 -3.10 -1.34 7.71
C ILE A 17 -3.69 -0.07 7.12
N PHE A 18 -3.18 1.07 7.59
CA PHE A 18 -3.65 2.40 7.21
C PHE A 18 -2.50 3.41 7.28
N GLY A 19 -2.78 4.68 6.97
CA GLY A 19 -1.81 5.73 7.17
C GLY A 19 -2.07 6.99 6.37
N THR A 20 -1.00 7.76 6.14
CA THR A 20 -1.05 9.05 5.48
C THR A 20 -0.03 9.22 4.36
N THR A 21 -0.35 10.08 3.40
CA THR A 21 0.49 10.42 2.26
C THR A 21 0.23 11.84 1.77
N ASN A 22 1.17 12.41 1.03
CA ASN A 22 1.00 13.66 0.29
C ASN A 22 0.53 13.48 -1.16
N LEU A 23 0.09 12.27 -1.54
CA LEU A 23 -0.54 12.05 -2.84
C LEU A 23 -1.85 12.83 -2.98
N PHE A 24 -2.16 13.21 -4.22
CA PHE A 24 -3.45 13.82 -4.53
C PHE A 24 -4.61 12.87 -4.22
N ASN A 25 -5.77 13.44 -3.87
CA ASN A 25 -7.01 12.69 -3.71
C ASN A 25 -7.28 11.79 -4.92
N HIS A 26 -7.96 10.67 -4.64
CA HIS A 26 -8.32 9.62 -5.59
C HIS A 26 -7.14 8.81 -6.13
N ALA A 27 -5.93 8.95 -5.56
CA ALA A 27 -4.86 8.00 -5.84
C ALA A 27 -5.30 6.60 -5.38
N SER A 28 -5.30 5.62 -6.28
CA SER A 28 -5.50 4.22 -5.95
C SER A 28 -4.17 3.59 -5.59
N LEU A 29 -4.08 3.10 -4.36
CA LEU A 29 -2.94 2.35 -3.83
C LEU A 29 -3.26 0.86 -3.81
N LEU A 30 -2.26 0.03 -4.07
CA LEU A 30 -2.29 -1.40 -3.90
C LEU A 30 -1.37 -1.76 -2.73
N ILE A 31 -1.78 -2.72 -1.91
CA ILE A 31 -0.92 -3.30 -0.88
C ILE A 31 -0.89 -4.82 -1.00
N ASN A 32 0.28 -5.39 -0.72
CA ASN A 32 0.50 -6.82 -0.59
C ASN A 32 1.14 -7.12 0.76
N VAL A 33 0.64 -8.13 1.45
CA VAL A 33 1.26 -8.72 2.64
C VAL A 33 1.88 -10.05 2.23
N ARG A 34 3.19 -10.19 2.42
CA ARG A 34 3.95 -11.40 2.05
C ARG A 34 4.70 -11.96 3.25
N LYS A 35 4.85 -13.28 3.32
CA LYS A 35 5.85 -13.90 4.21
C LYS A 35 7.27 -13.58 3.73
N GLN A 36 8.25 -13.76 4.61
CA GLN A 36 9.66 -13.70 4.23
C GLN A 36 10.04 -14.67 3.09
N SER A 37 9.33 -15.80 2.97
CA SER A 37 9.48 -16.75 1.86
C SER A 37 8.98 -16.22 0.50
N GLY A 38 8.36 -15.03 0.46
CA GLY A 38 7.76 -14.44 -0.74
C GLY A 38 6.30 -14.83 -0.97
N GLN A 39 5.74 -15.78 -0.19
CA GLN A 39 4.35 -16.19 -0.29
C GLN A 39 3.41 -14.99 -0.08
N LEU A 40 2.52 -14.73 -1.04
CA LEU A 40 1.46 -13.73 -0.90
C LEU A 40 0.41 -14.25 0.09
N CYS A 41 0.14 -13.46 1.12
CA CYS A 41 -0.80 -13.80 2.18
C CYS A 41 -2.04 -12.90 2.18
N GLY A 42 -1.98 -11.72 1.58
CA GLY A 42 -3.14 -10.87 1.38
C GLY A 42 -2.82 -9.74 0.41
N SER A 43 -3.83 -9.24 -0.28
CA SER A 43 -3.72 -7.98 -1.02
C SER A 43 -5.02 -7.21 -0.90
N ASN A 44 -4.91 -5.89 -0.95
CA ASN A 44 -6.08 -5.02 -1.04
C ASN A 44 -5.74 -3.73 -1.78
N LYS A 45 -6.76 -2.91 -2.03
CA LYS A 45 -6.62 -1.57 -2.59
C LYS A 45 -7.27 -0.54 -1.68
N ALA A 46 -6.70 0.65 -1.66
CA ALA A 46 -7.25 1.80 -0.94
C ALA A 46 -7.21 3.04 -1.83
N SER A 47 -8.20 3.93 -1.67
CA SER A 47 -8.18 5.25 -2.30
C SER A 47 -7.67 6.28 -1.30
N VAL A 48 -6.80 7.17 -1.76
CA VAL A 48 -6.33 8.29 -0.94
C VAL A 48 -7.40 9.38 -0.92
N MET A 49 -7.80 9.79 0.28
CA MET A 49 -8.75 10.88 0.51
C MET A 49 -8.22 11.79 1.61
N ALA A 50 -8.10 13.09 1.30
CA ALA A 50 -7.55 14.10 2.21
C ALA A 50 -6.19 13.70 2.81
N GLY A 51 -5.34 13.03 2.02
CA GLY A 51 -4.04 12.54 2.47
C GLY A 51 -4.07 11.26 3.30
N HIS A 52 -5.24 10.65 3.54
CA HIS A 52 -5.37 9.40 4.27
C HIS A 52 -5.67 8.22 3.35
N PHE A 53 -5.21 7.04 3.72
CA PHE A 53 -5.62 5.77 3.12
C PHE A 53 -5.85 4.72 4.20
N ASP A 54 -6.78 3.81 3.94
CA ASP A 54 -7.08 2.68 4.82
C ASP A 54 -7.31 1.44 3.94
N PHE A 55 -6.48 0.42 4.13
CA PHE A 55 -6.61 -0.87 3.44
C PHE A 55 -7.50 -1.87 4.19
N GLY A 56 -7.98 -1.50 5.36
CA GLY A 56 -8.79 -2.32 6.23
C GLY A 56 -8.01 -3.47 6.86
N ILE A 57 -8.78 -4.47 7.29
CA ILE A 57 -8.30 -5.62 8.05
C ILE A 57 -7.89 -6.75 7.10
N PHE A 58 -6.68 -7.26 7.31
CA PHE A 58 -6.13 -8.41 6.63
C PHE A 58 -6.18 -9.64 7.53
N ASN A 59 -6.61 -10.75 6.94
CA ASN A 59 -6.53 -12.08 7.51
C ASN A 59 -6.02 -13.05 6.43
N PHE A 60 -5.44 -14.17 6.85
CA PHE A 60 -5.01 -15.23 5.95
C PHE A 60 -6.12 -16.29 5.83
N LYS A 61 -6.90 -16.22 4.74
CA LYS A 61 -7.99 -17.17 4.45
C LYS A 61 -9.03 -17.26 5.57
N GLY A 62 -9.45 -16.12 6.12
CA GLY A 62 -10.41 -16.06 7.23
C GLY A 62 -9.83 -16.37 8.60
N ASN A 63 -8.52 -16.61 8.71
CA ASN A 63 -7.83 -16.83 9.98
C ASN A 63 -6.77 -15.75 10.20
N GLY A 64 -6.35 -15.59 11.45
CA GLY A 64 -5.16 -14.84 11.80
C GLY A 64 -3.92 -15.21 11.02
N TYR A 65 -2.99 -14.26 10.94
CA TYR A 65 -1.64 -14.56 10.48
C TYR A 65 -0.94 -15.48 11.49
N VAL A 66 -0.21 -16.47 10.96
CA VAL A 66 0.69 -17.29 11.78
C VAL A 66 1.85 -16.42 12.25
N ALA A 67 2.31 -16.61 13.48
CA ALA A 67 3.46 -15.91 14.01
C ALA A 67 4.68 -16.01 13.08
N GLY A 68 5.42 -14.90 12.95
CA GLY A 68 6.59 -14.79 12.09
C GLY A 68 6.72 -13.45 11.40
N LEU A 69 7.72 -13.35 10.52
CA LEU A 69 8.07 -12.13 9.79
C LEU A 69 7.32 -12.01 8.45
N TYR A 70 6.79 -10.81 8.21
CA TYR A 70 6.09 -10.45 6.99
C TYR A 70 6.62 -9.13 6.42
N PHE A 71 6.47 -8.98 5.11
CA PHE A 71 6.69 -7.75 4.39
C PHE A 71 5.36 -7.17 3.93
N ILE A 72 5.18 -5.89 4.19
CA ILE A 72 4.15 -5.07 3.57
C ILE A 72 4.78 -4.33 2.41
N GLU A 73 4.21 -4.53 1.23
CA GLU A 73 4.63 -3.88 -0.02
C GLU A 73 3.46 -3.04 -0.55
N MET A 74 3.61 -1.73 -0.56
CA MET A 74 2.59 -0.81 -1.07
C MET A 74 3.08 -0.13 -2.33
N SER A 75 2.19 0.03 -3.30
CA SER A 75 2.46 0.75 -4.54
C SER A 75 1.29 1.60 -5.00
N LEU A 76 1.57 2.58 -5.87
CA LEU A 76 0.51 3.12 -6.73
C LEU A 76 0.01 2.01 -7.65
N SER A 77 -1.28 2.02 -7.95
CA SER A 77 -1.86 1.20 -9.02
C SER A 77 -1.22 1.58 -10.37
N LEU A 78 -1.38 0.77 -11.42
CA LEU A 78 -0.87 1.13 -12.74
C LEU A 78 -1.52 2.42 -13.25
N PRO A 79 -0.78 3.27 -13.98
CA PRO A 79 -1.35 4.53 -14.48
C PRO A 79 -2.66 4.34 -15.25
N SER A 80 -2.72 3.31 -16.10
CA SER A 80 -3.89 2.96 -16.92
C SER A 80 -5.19 2.66 -16.14
N ILE A 81 -5.09 2.29 -14.85
CA ILE A 81 -6.23 1.97 -14.00
C ILE A 81 -6.48 3.00 -12.88
N GLN A 82 -5.68 4.08 -12.84
CA GLN A 82 -5.93 5.17 -11.89
C GLN A 82 -7.20 5.95 -12.25
N PRO A 83 -7.89 6.52 -11.25
CA PRO A 83 -8.96 7.47 -11.51
C PRO A 83 -8.48 8.67 -12.32
N LYS A 84 -9.32 9.12 -13.25
CA LYS A 84 -8.96 10.21 -14.17
C LYS A 84 -8.64 11.51 -13.45
N LEU A 85 -9.35 11.78 -12.35
CA LEU A 85 -9.10 12.92 -11.47
C LEU A 85 -7.68 12.94 -10.89
N PHE A 86 -7.15 11.76 -10.55
CA PHE A 86 -5.78 11.63 -10.08
C PHE A 86 -4.78 11.80 -11.23
N GLN A 87 -4.98 11.11 -12.37
CA GLN A 87 -4.13 11.23 -13.56
C GLN A 87 -3.98 12.69 -14.04
N ASN A 88 -5.06 13.47 -14.03
CA ASN A 88 -5.02 14.88 -14.44
C ASN A 88 -4.05 15.74 -13.60
N LYS A 89 -3.75 15.32 -12.36
CA LYS A 89 -2.78 15.98 -11.49
C LYS A 89 -1.41 15.30 -11.53
N ALA A 90 -1.39 13.97 -11.45
CA ALA A 90 -0.17 13.18 -11.39
C ALA A 90 0.57 13.07 -12.73
N GLY A 91 -0.12 13.28 -13.86
CA GLY A 91 0.39 12.96 -15.19
C GLY A 91 -0.07 11.58 -15.66
N ILE A 92 -0.05 11.34 -16.97
CA ILE A 92 -0.53 10.08 -17.57
C ILE A 92 0.34 8.90 -17.12
N GLU A 93 1.65 9.13 -16.96
CA GLU A 93 2.65 8.16 -16.51
C GLU A 93 3.27 8.59 -15.18
N TYR A 94 2.54 9.38 -14.39
CA TYR A 94 2.98 9.94 -13.11
C TYR A 94 4.15 10.94 -13.18
N GLU A 95 4.38 11.56 -14.33
CA GLU A 95 5.49 12.49 -14.58
C GLU A 95 5.55 13.70 -13.63
N ASN A 96 4.41 14.07 -13.02
CA ASN A 96 4.33 15.18 -12.08
C ASN A 96 4.61 14.77 -10.62
N LEU A 97 4.69 13.46 -10.32
CA LEU A 97 5.03 12.98 -8.99
C LEU A 97 6.53 13.17 -8.73
N LYS A 98 6.86 13.55 -7.49
CA LYS A 98 8.23 13.78 -7.02
C LYS A 98 8.44 13.15 -5.65
N GLY A 99 9.67 12.74 -5.34
CA GLY A 99 10.07 12.26 -4.02
C GLY A 99 10.81 10.93 -4.05
N PRO A 100 11.25 10.44 -2.87
CA PRO A 100 12.21 9.34 -2.76
C PRO A 100 11.67 7.98 -3.23
N TYR A 101 10.35 7.79 -3.22
CA TYR A 101 9.72 6.53 -3.65
C TYR A 101 9.26 6.54 -5.11
N VAL A 102 9.56 7.59 -5.89
CA VAL A 102 9.25 7.64 -7.32
C VAL A 102 10.41 7.01 -8.10
N ASP A 103 10.21 5.78 -8.55
CA ASP A 103 11.11 5.14 -9.52
C ASP A 103 10.70 5.56 -10.94
N ARG A 104 11.67 5.98 -11.76
CA ARG A 104 11.45 6.40 -13.15
C ARG A 104 11.87 5.33 -14.16
N THR A 105 12.51 4.26 -13.71
CA THR A 105 12.93 3.12 -14.56
C THR A 105 11.81 2.09 -14.71
N VAL A 106 10.90 2.05 -13.73
CA VAL A 106 9.66 1.28 -13.75
C VAL A 106 8.54 2.18 -13.24
N PRO A 107 7.32 2.13 -13.80
CA PRO A 107 6.18 2.94 -13.34
C PRO A 107 5.61 2.36 -12.03
N MET A 108 6.46 2.18 -11.03
CA MET A 108 6.13 1.59 -9.74
C MET A 108 6.72 2.43 -8.63
N VAL A 109 5.86 3.18 -7.97
CA VAL A 109 6.13 3.63 -6.61
C VAL A 109 6.10 2.41 -5.71
N LYS A 110 7.17 2.13 -4.95
CA LYS A 110 7.20 1.01 -4.00
C LYS A 110 7.65 1.46 -2.62
N TYR A 111 6.78 1.26 -1.64
CA TYR A 111 7.09 1.30 -0.22
C TYR A 111 7.18 -0.14 0.29
N ARG A 112 8.17 -0.43 1.15
CA ARG A 112 8.32 -1.73 1.81
C ARG A 112 8.61 -1.55 3.30
N LYS A 113 7.90 -2.31 4.14
CA LYS A 113 8.11 -2.37 5.59
C LYS A 113 8.10 -3.82 6.06
N GLU A 114 9.02 -4.17 6.96
CA GLU A 114 9.01 -5.45 7.67
C GLU A 114 8.15 -5.32 8.94
N ILE A 115 7.39 -6.36 9.24
CA ILE A 115 6.58 -6.48 10.46
C ILE A 115 6.75 -7.87 11.07
N SER A 116 6.65 -7.94 12.39
CA SER A 116 6.55 -9.20 13.13
C SER A 116 5.11 -9.40 13.58
N VAL A 117 4.59 -10.61 13.37
CA VAL A 117 3.35 -11.07 13.99
C VAL A 117 3.74 -12.02 15.12
N GLU A 118 3.30 -11.73 16.34
CA GLU A 118 3.53 -12.55 17.53
C GLU A 118 2.36 -13.53 17.78
#